data_AF-E0UDR9-F1
#
_entry.id   AF-E0UDR9-F1
#
_cell.length_a   1.000
_cell.length_b   1.000
_cell.length_c   1.000
_cell.angle_alpha   90.00
_cell.angle_beta   90.00
_cell.angle_gamma   90.00
#
_symmetry.space_group_name_H-M   'P 1'
#
loop_
_entity.id
_entity.type
_entity.pdbx_description
1 polymer ?
#
loop_
_entity_poly.entity_id
_entity_poly.type
_entity_poly.pdbx_seq_one_letter_code
_entity_poly.pdbx_strand_id
1 'polypeptide(L)'
;MIVNQKLILIALLGVMLFSCSSTPSVESLATPSSKLMPPTGTTSRSQSNASAGQMLPITAKAIMRGETIELEVAATPEQQALGLMYRTDLPKNRGMLFPFSEDRYASFWMKNMSISLDMIFLKNGTIQAIYANVPPCKTDPCPVYGPATLINQVIELPAGRGSRTRVKTG
;
A
#
# COMPACT_ATOMS: atom_id res chain seq x y z
N MET A 1 -12.63 46.33 -2.89
CA MET A 1 -11.52 47.20 -2.45
C MET A 1 -11.93 47.81 -1.11
N ILE A 2 -11.36 47.34 0.01
CA ILE A 2 -11.14 48.07 1.27
C ILE A 2 -10.19 47.18 2.09
N VAL A 3 -9.25 47.89 2.71
CA VAL A 3 -7.98 47.50 3.29
C VAL A 3 -8.15 46.76 4.61
N ASN A 4 -7.28 45.79 4.91
CA ASN A 4 -6.90 45.56 6.31
C ASN A 4 -5.43 45.16 6.42
N GLN A 5 -4.63 46.16 6.76
CA GLN A 5 -3.19 46.11 6.99
C GLN A 5 -2.96 46.37 8.48
N LYS A 6 -2.50 45.35 9.21
CA LYS A 6 -1.76 45.46 10.48
C LYS A 6 -0.83 44.23 10.52
N LEU A 7 0.44 44.34 10.14
CA LEU A 7 1.55 44.91 10.93
C LEU A 7 1.61 44.32 12.34
N ILE A 8 2.29 43.19 12.48
CA ILE A 8 3.02 42.82 13.70
C ILE A 8 4.41 42.34 13.27
N LEU A 9 5.39 43.18 13.61
CA LEU A 9 6.83 42.92 13.62
C LEU A 9 7.20 42.02 14.82
N ILE A 10 8.47 41.58 14.84
CA ILE A 10 9.27 40.95 15.92
C ILE A 10 9.55 39.47 15.59
N ALA A 11 10.65 39.10 14.92
CA ALA A 11 12.09 39.17 15.28
C ALA A 11 12.56 38.03 16.23
N LEU A 12 13.82 37.63 16.02
CA LEU A 12 14.66 36.64 16.73
C LEU A 12 14.75 35.30 15.97
N LEU A 13 15.72 35.11 15.06
CA LEU A 13 17.17 34.97 15.28
C LEU A 13 17.50 33.79 16.20
N GLY A 14 17.94 32.68 15.62
CA GLY A 14 18.35 31.49 16.36
C GLY A 14 18.80 30.35 15.44
N VAL A 15 19.71 30.62 14.50
CA VAL A 15 20.44 29.55 13.78
C VAL A 15 21.59 29.10 14.68
N MET A 16 21.38 28.01 15.42
CA MET A 16 22.46 27.30 16.12
C MET A 16 22.96 26.16 15.23
N LEU A 17 24.02 26.46 14.48
CA LEU A 17 24.86 25.48 13.82
C LEU A 17 25.69 24.76 14.89
N PHE A 18 25.23 23.59 15.35
CA PHE A 18 26.10 22.64 16.02
C PHE A 18 26.82 21.78 14.98
N SER A 19 27.97 22.30 14.55
CA SER A 19 28.97 21.54 13.82
C SER A 19 29.76 20.72 14.85
N CYS A 20 29.60 19.40 14.86
CA CYS A 20 30.45 18.51 15.64
C CYS A 20 31.16 17.57 14.66
N SER A 21 32.34 18.00 14.22
CA SER A 21 33.31 17.19 13.48
C SER A 21 34.05 16.27 14.43
N SER A 22 33.93 14.96 14.24
CA SER A 22 34.81 13.96 14.86
C SER A 22 34.98 12.77 13.92
N THR A 23 36.06 12.82 13.15
CA THR A 23 36.83 11.68 12.63
C THR A 23 38.28 11.95 13.08
N PRO A 24 39.18 10.97 13.32
CA PRO A 24 39.24 9.67 12.65
C PRO A 24 39.70 8.48 13.55
N SER A 25 39.51 7.24 13.10
CA SER A 25 40.50 6.16 13.31
C SER A 25 40.31 5.12 12.22
N VAL A 26 41.18 5.16 11.22
CA VAL A 26 41.31 4.13 10.20
C VAL A 26 42.31 3.13 10.76
N GLU A 27 41.90 1.90 11.01
CA GLU A 27 42.84 0.80 11.28
C GLU A 27 42.56 -0.31 10.27
N SER A 28 43.34 -0.25 9.19
CA SER A 28 43.44 -1.27 8.16
C SER A 28 44.81 -1.88 8.30
N LEU A 29 44.89 -3.10 8.84
CA LEU A 29 46.02 -3.99 8.61
C LEU A 29 45.50 -5.31 8.05
N ALA A 30 45.95 -5.62 6.84
CA ALA A 30 45.72 -6.89 6.17
C ALA A 30 46.53 -8.04 6.84
N THR A 31 45.85 -9.19 7.02
CA THR A 31 46.18 -10.59 6.62
C THR A 31 47.68 -10.97 6.46
N PRO A 32 48.19 -12.19 6.85
CA PRO A 32 47.58 -13.45 6.41
C PRO A 32 47.73 -14.76 7.24
N SER A 33 46.80 -15.68 6.92
CA SER A 33 46.91 -17.14 6.76
C SER A 33 47.35 -18.04 7.93
N SER A 34 46.43 -18.90 8.41
CA SER A 34 46.65 -20.36 8.36
C SER A 34 45.42 -21.20 8.74
N LYS A 35 45.30 -22.33 8.02
CA LYS A 35 44.73 -23.65 8.39
C LYS A 35 43.21 -23.91 8.47
N LEU A 36 42.75 -24.62 7.43
CA LEU A 36 42.06 -25.93 7.43
C LEU A 36 40.80 -26.16 8.31
N MET A 37 39.64 -26.16 7.61
CA MET A 37 38.56 -27.17 7.60
C MET A 37 37.59 -27.34 8.81
N PRO A 38 36.37 -27.90 8.60
CA PRO A 38 35.10 -27.27 8.97
C PRO A 38 34.40 -27.94 10.18
N PRO A 39 33.32 -27.32 10.68
CA PRO A 39 32.05 -28.03 10.54
C PRO A 39 30.91 -27.15 10.02
N THR A 40 30.12 -27.80 9.17
CA THR A 40 28.69 -27.64 8.93
C THR A 40 27.98 -26.71 9.91
N GLY A 41 27.79 -25.47 9.48
CA GLY A 41 26.91 -24.49 10.10
C GLY A 41 26.15 -23.81 8.99
N THR A 42 25.12 -24.49 8.47
CA THR A 42 24.12 -23.90 7.59
C THR A 42 23.41 -22.80 8.37
N THR A 43 23.97 -21.59 8.36
CA THR A 43 23.17 -20.39 8.59
C THR A 43 22.32 -20.23 7.34
N SER A 44 21.17 -20.91 7.37
CA SER A 44 20.05 -20.70 6.48
C SER A 44 19.71 -19.21 6.53
N ARG A 45 20.29 -18.42 5.62
CA ARG A 45 19.59 -17.28 5.07
C ARG A 45 18.34 -17.90 4.46
N SER A 46 17.24 -17.78 5.20
CA SER A 46 15.89 -17.93 4.66
C SER A 46 15.88 -17.16 3.34
N GLN A 47 15.97 -17.91 2.25
CA GLN A 47 15.71 -17.40 0.93
C GLN A 47 14.24 -17.04 0.97
N SER A 48 13.95 -15.77 1.22
CA SER A 48 12.63 -15.22 0.98
C SER A 48 12.33 -15.50 -0.48
N ASN A 49 11.42 -16.44 -0.71
CA ASN A 49 10.76 -16.65 -2.00
C ASN A 49 10.13 -15.33 -2.44
N ALA A 50 10.90 -14.49 -3.12
CA ALA A 50 10.39 -13.35 -3.87
C ALA A 50 9.72 -13.93 -5.12
N SER A 51 8.46 -14.36 -5.02
CA SER A 51 7.67 -14.74 -6.21
C SER A 51 6.17 -14.96 -5.98
N ALA A 52 5.69 -15.09 -4.74
CA ALA A 52 4.24 -15.10 -4.48
C ALA A 52 3.85 -13.71 -3.98
N GLY A 53 2.87 -13.06 -4.60
CA GLY A 53 2.33 -11.78 -4.10
C GLY A 53 2.02 -11.83 -2.59
N GLN A 54 1.94 -10.67 -1.92
CA GLN A 54 1.64 -10.66 -0.48
C GLN A 54 0.37 -11.45 -0.17
N MET A 55 0.31 -12.09 1.00
CA MET A 55 -0.88 -12.72 1.56
C MET A 55 -1.03 -12.23 3.00
N LEU A 56 -2.09 -11.47 3.28
CA LEU A 56 -2.38 -10.88 4.58
C LEU A 56 -3.44 -11.71 5.33
N PRO A 57 -3.52 -11.62 6.66
CA PRO A 57 -4.60 -12.23 7.41
C PRO A 57 -5.95 -11.59 7.09
N ILE A 58 -7.02 -12.40 7.20
CA ILE A 58 -8.39 -11.89 7.15
C ILE A 58 -8.76 -11.26 8.48
N THR A 59 -8.98 -9.95 8.45
CA THR A 59 -9.30 -9.15 9.64
C THR A 59 -10.54 -8.28 9.45
N ALA A 60 -11.14 -8.27 8.26
CA ALA A 60 -12.40 -7.57 7.99
C ALA A 60 -13.37 -8.46 7.19
N LYS A 61 -14.65 -8.11 7.25
CA LYS A 61 -15.72 -8.74 6.48
C LYS A 61 -16.63 -7.68 5.88
N ALA A 62 -17.13 -7.92 4.68
CA ALA A 62 -18.18 -7.13 4.06
C ALA A 62 -19.36 -8.02 3.66
N ILE A 63 -20.58 -7.49 3.75
CA ILE A 63 -21.77 -8.17 3.23
C ILE A 63 -22.09 -7.60 1.86
N MET A 64 -22.09 -8.47 0.83
CA MET A 64 -22.38 -8.11 -0.55
C MET A 64 -23.38 -9.09 -1.13
N ARG A 65 -24.56 -8.58 -1.51
CA ARG A 65 -25.69 -9.39 -2.01
C ARG A 65 -26.09 -10.55 -1.08
N GLY A 66 -25.96 -10.35 0.23
CA GLY A 66 -26.26 -11.39 1.24
C GLY A 66 -25.13 -12.40 1.46
N GLU A 67 -24.04 -12.32 0.71
CA GLU A 67 -22.85 -13.15 0.91
C GLU A 67 -21.81 -12.41 1.77
N THR A 68 -21.14 -13.16 2.66
CA THR A 68 -19.99 -12.67 3.41
C THR A 68 -18.75 -12.74 2.55
N ILE A 69 -18.06 -11.60 2.43
CA ILE A 69 -16.77 -11.48 1.76
C ILE A 69 -15.72 -11.25 2.83
N GLU A 70 -14.72 -12.11 2.84
CA GLU A 70 -13.57 -12.05 3.74
C GLU A 70 -12.51 -11.12 3.15
N LEU A 71 -12.08 -10.13 3.93
CA LEU A 71 -11.20 -9.07 3.46
C LEU A 71 -9.85 -9.12 4.18
N GLU A 72 -8.80 -9.13 3.36
CA GLU A 72 -7.43 -8.82 3.77
C GLU A 72 -7.30 -7.30 3.91
N VAL A 73 -6.72 -6.81 5.00
CA VAL A 73 -6.62 -5.37 5.25
C VAL A 73 -5.20 -4.89 4.98
N ALA A 74 -5.03 -4.10 3.92
CA ALA A 74 -3.78 -3.43 3.58
C ALA A 74 -3.66 -2.12 4.40
N ALA A 75 -3.24 -2.24 5.66
CA ALA A 75 -3.23 -1.15 6.63
C ALA A 75 -2.02 -0.21 6.50
N THR A 76 -0.89 -0.67 5.96
CA THR A 76 0.32 0.15 5.81
C THR A 76 0.51 0.67 4.38
N PRO A 77 1.24 1.79 4.18
CA PRO A 77 1.54 2.29 2.84
C PRO A 77 2.18 1.24 1.92
N GLU A 78 3.06 0.38 2.46
CA GLU A 78 3.73 -0.68 1.70
C GLU A 78 2.75 -1.77 1.26
N GLN A 79 1.85 -2.18 2.16
CA GLN A 79 0.79 -3.13 1.84
C GLN A 79 -0.17 -2.56 0.79
N GLN A 80 -0.51 -1.28 0.88
CA GLN A 80 -1.39 -0.61 -0.08
C GLN A 80 -0.73 -0.45 -1.45
N ALA A 81 0.56 -0.08 -1.49
CA ALA A 81 1.31 0.08 -2.73
C ALA A 81 1.48 -1.27 -3.47
N LEU A 82 1.67 -2.36 -2.73
CA LEU A 82 1.79 -3.70 -3.30
C LEU A 82 0.42 -4.30 -3.67
N GLY A 83 -0.63 -4.03 -2.90
CA GLY A 83 -1.99 -4.53 -3.16
C GLY A 83 -2.03 -6.03 -3.50
N LEU A 84 -2.74 -6.38 -4.57
CA LEU A 84 -2.86 -7.75 -5.06
C LEU A 84 -1.83 -8.13 -6.14
N MET A 85 -0.76 -7.33 -6.33
CA MET A 85 0.26 -7.60 -7.35
C MET A 85 0.85 -9.01 -7.21
N TYR A 86 1.19 -9.60 -8.36
CA TYR A 86 1.80 -10.93 -8.49
C TYR A 86 0.96 -12.12 -8.00
N ARG A 87 -0.29 -11.91 -7.55
CA ARG A 87 -1.21 -13.02 -7.30
C ARG A 87 -1.72 -13.60 -8.61
N THR A 88 -1.79 -14.92 -8.67
CA THR A 88 -2.34 -15.66 -9.81
C THR A 88 -3.84 -15.91 -9.68
N ASP A 89 -4.36 -15.87 -8.46
CA ASP A 89 -5.78 -16.05 -8.16
C ASP A 89 -6.25 -15.17 -6.99
N LEU A 90 -7.58 -15.04 -6.88
CA LEU A 90 -8.28 -14.47 -5.73
C LEU A 90 -9.62 -15.18 -5.60
N PRO A 91 -9.90 -15.91 -4.49
CA PRO A 91 -11.15 -16.64 -4.34
C PRO A 91 -12.39 -15.73 -4.39
N LYS A 92 -13.52 -16.25 -4.86
CA LYS A 92 -14.76 -15.47 -5.08
C LYS A 92 -15.34 -14.81 -3.82
N ASN A 93 -15.07 -15.38 -2.66
CA ASN A 93 -15.48 -14.89 -1.35
C ASN A 93 -14.38 -14.07 -0.64
N ARG A 94 -13.35 -13.65 -1.37
CA ARG A 94 -12.19 -12.93 -0.85
C ARG A 94 -12.03 -11.58 -1.53
N GLY A 95 -11.39 -10.65 -0.83
CA GLY A 95 -11.02 -9.34 -1.34
C GLY A 95 -9.95 -8.67 -0.51
N MET A 96 -9.59 -7.46 -0.90
CA MET A 96 -8.66 -6.61 -0.15
C MET A 96 -9.32 -5.27 0.18
N LEU A 97 -9.21 -4.84 1.43
CA LEU A 97 -9.64 -3.54 1.93
C LEU A 97 -8.43 -2.63 2.09
N PHE A 98 -8.52 -1.44 1.53
CA PHE A 98 -7.54 -0.36 1.63
C PHE A 98 -8.15 0.76 2.48
N PRO A 99 -7.91 0.80 3.80
CA PRO A 99 -8.35 1.90 4.65
C PRO A 99 -7.40 3.10 4.54
N PHE A 100 -7.95 4.31 4.54
CA PHE A 100 -7.18 5.54 4.65
C PHE A 100 -7.48 6.22 5.99
N SER A 101 -6.43 6.74 6.64
CA SER A 101 -6.57 7.48 7.90
C SER A 101 -7.33 8.78 7.73
N GLU A 102 -7.24 9.38 6.54
CA GLU A 102 -7.89 10.64 6.18
C GLU A 102 -8.65 10.49 4.86
N ASP A 103 -9.73 11.25 4.72
CA ASP A 103 -10.44 11.44 3.47
C ASP A 103 -9.48 12.00 2.40
N ARG A 104 -9.34 11.31 1.27
CA ARG A 104 -8.41 11.71 0.20
C ARG A 104 -8.94 11.42 -1.19
N TYR A 105 -8.36 12.07 -2.19
CA TYR A 105 -8.40 11.55 -3.55
C TYR A 105 -7.44 10.37 -3.63
N ALA A 106 -7.92 9.24 -4.13
CA ALA A 106 -7.12 8.04 -4.35
C ALA A 106 -7.33 7.54 -5.77
N SER A 107 -6.28 6.98 -6.34
CA SER A 107 -6.33 6.32 -7.64
C SER A 107 -5.53 5.03 -7.58
N PHE A 108 -6.05 4.03 -8.27
CA PHE A 108 -5.50 2.69 -8.34
C PHE A 108 -5.11 2.39 -9.78
N TRP A 109 -4.23 1.42 -9.95
CA TRP A 109 -3.75 0.94 -11.24
C TRP A 109 -3.66 -0.58 -11.21
N MET A 110 -3.48 -1.19 -12.37
CA MET A 110 -3.41 -2.64 -12.51
C MET A 110 -2.01 -3.13 -12.93
N LYS A 111 -0.96 -2.40 -12.53
CA LYS A 111 0.43 -2.78 -12.82
C LYS A 111 0.76 -4.07 -12.08
N ASN A 112 1.44 -5.01 -12.74
CA ASN A 112 1.87 -6.30 -12.18
C ASN A 112 0.72 -7.22 -11.68
N MET A 113 -0.49 -7.04 -12.21
CA MET A 113 -1.65 -7.88 -11.90
C MET A 113 -1.78 -9.04 -12.90
N SER A 114 -2.21 -10.21 -12.45
CA SER A 114 -2.58 -11.33 -13.35
C SER A 114 -4.09 -11.59 -13.40
N ILE A 115 -4.86 -10.96 -12.50
CA ILE A 115 -6.31 -11.11 -12.37
C ILE A 115 -7.02 -9.78 -12.64
N SER A 116 -8.21 -9.85 -13.23
CA SER A 116 -9.07 -8.67 -13.38
C SER A 116 -9.84 -8.41 -12.08
N LEU A 117 -10.05 -7.14 -11.75
CA LEU A 117 -10.66 -6.73 -10.49
C LEU A 117 -11.86 -5.82 -10.67
N ASP A 118 -12.74 -5.83 -9.68
CA ASP A 118 -13.66 -4.73 -9.42
C ASP A 118 -13.08 -3.87 -8.29
N MET A 119 -13.08 -2.55 -8.47
CA MET A 119 -12.64 -1.55 -7.48
C MET A 119 -13.84 -0.73 -6.99
N ILE A 120 -14.14 -0.81 -5.70
CA ILE A 120 -15.26 -0.12 -5.06
C ILE A 120 -14.70 0.97 -4.16
N PHE A 121 -14.93 2.23 -4.53
CA PHE A 121 -14.46 3.41 -3.81
C PHE A 121 -15.55 3.89 -2.85
N LEU A 122 -15.20 4.06 -1.57
CA LEU A 122 -16.15 4.28 -0.48
C LEU A 122 -15.76 5.50 0.35
N LYS A 123 -16.79 6.25 0.78
CA LYS A 123 -16.68 7.27 1.82
C LYS A 123 -17.68 6.93 2.92
N ASN A 124 -17.19 6.60 4.12
CA ASN A 124 -18.02 6.25 5.28
C ASN A 124 -19.06 5.17 4.95
N GLY A 125 -18.62 4.10 4.27
CA GLY A 125 -19.49 3.00 3.81
C GLY A 125 -20.38 3.32 2.62
N THR A 126 -20.41 4.56 2.12
CA THR A 126 -21.19 4.96 0.95
C THR A 126 -20.34 4.87 -0.31
N ILE A 127 -20.82 4.15 -1.31
CA ILE A 127 -20.13 3.99 -2.60
C ILE A 127 -20.10 5.33 -3.34
N GLN A 128 -18.89 5.79 -3.68
CA GLN A 128 -18.65 6.97 -4.50
C GLN A 128 -18.44 6.60 -5.97
N ALA A 129 -17.77 5.48 -6.24
CA ALA A 129 -17.57 4.96 -7.59
C ALA A 129 -17.32 3.46 -7.58
N ILE A 130 -17.61 2.82 -8.72
CA ILE A 130 -17.28 1.42 -8.98
C ILE A 130 -16.64 1.35 -10.36
N TYR A 131 -15.44 0.77 -10.43
CA TYR A 131 -14.81 0.39 -11.69
C TYR A 131 -14.85 -1.13 -11.77
N ALA A 132 -15.67 -1.66 -12.67
CA ALA A 132 -15.89 -3.11 -12.78
C ALA A 132 -15.08 -3.71 -13.93
N ASN A 133 -14.65 -4.96 -13.75
CA ASN A 133 -13.90 -5.77 -14.72
C ASN A 133 -12.64 -5.05 -15.24
N VAL A 134 -11.92 -4.36 -14.35
CA VAL A 134 -10.69 -3.66 -14.69
C VAL A 134 -9.61 -4.71 -15.02
N PRO A 135 -9.04 -4.71 -16.24
CA PRO A 135 -8.07 -5.72 -16.64
C PRO A 135 -6.65 -5.39 -16.14
N PRO A 136 -5.75 -6.38 -16.05
CA PRO A 136 -4.32 -6.15 -15.95
C PRO A 136 -3.80 -5.11 -16.94
N CYS A 137 -2.90 -4.26 -16.46
CA CYS A 137 -2.20 -3.30 -17.31
C CYS A 137 -1.28 -4.03 -18.30
N LYS A 138 -1.37 -3.68 -19.58
CA LYS A 138 -0.58 -4.30 -20.66
C LYS A 138 0.58 -3.43 -21.15
N THR A 139 0.51 -2.12 -20.94
CA THR A 139 1.47 -1.14 -21.45
C THR A 139 1.64 0.01 -20.47
N ASP A 140 2.87 0.51 -20.34
CA ASP A 140 3.14 1.74 -19.59
C ASP A 140 2.89 2.99 -20.47
N PRO A 141 2.35 4.10 -19.90
CA PRO A 141 1.85 4.21 -18.54
C PRO A 141 0.51 3.47 -18.35
N CYS A 142 0.35 2.81 -17.20
CA CYS A 142 -0.91 2.15 -16.87
C CYS A 142 -2.05 3.17 -16.69
N PRO A 143 -3.28 2.82 -17.13
CA PRO A 143 -4.47 3.58 -16.75
C PRO A 143 -4.63 3.65 -15.24
N VAL A 144 -5.14 4.80 -14.77
CA VAL A 144 -5.45 5.04 -13.37
C VAL A 144 -6.97 5.17 -13.17
N TYR A 145 -7.46 4.65 -12.05
CA TYR A 145 -8.88 4.56 -11.73
C TYR A 145 -9.14 5.17 -10.37
N GLY A 146 -10.02 6.16 -10.30
CA GLY A 146 -10.40 6.81 -9.05
C GLY A 146 -11.47 7.87 -9.29
N PRO A 147 -12.36 8.14 -8.33
CA PRO A 147 -13.36 9.20 -8.47
C PRO A 147 -12.74 10.59 -8.26
N ALA A 148 -13.39 11.62 -8.79
CA ALA A 148 -13.08 13.02 -8.49
C ALA A 148 -13.68 13.50 -7.15
N THR A 149 -13.86 12.57 -6.19
CA THR A 149 -14.43 12.83 -4.86
C THR A 149 -13.51 12.27 -3.78
N LEU A 150 -13.60 12.82 -2.58
CA LEU A 150 -12.89 12.28 -1.41
C LEU A 150 -13.47 10.92 -1.00
N ILE A 151 -12.59 10.00 -0.62
CA ILE A 151 -12.91 8.65 -0.15
C ILE A 151 -12.01 8.28 1.04
N ASN A 152 -12.44 7.33 1.86
CA ASN A 152 -11.64 6.81 2.98
C ASN A 152 -11.40 5.30 2.93
N GLN A 153 -12.02 4.60 1.97
CA GLN A 153 -11.81 3.16 1.79
C GLN A 153 -11.89 2.78 0.31
N VAL A 154 -11.13 1.75 -0.08
CA VAL A 154 -11.33 1.01 -1.34
C VAL A 154 -11.45 -0.48 -1.03
N ILE A 155 -12.38 -1.17 -1.69
CA ILE A 155 -12.44 -2.63 -1.68
C ILE A 155 -12.14 -3.14 -3.09
N GLU A 156 -11.15 -4.02 -3.21
CA GLU A 156 -10.86 -4.78 -4.42
C GLU A 156 -11.42 -6.20 -4.32
N LEU A 157 -12.07 -6.66 -5.40
CA LEU A 157 -12.70 -7.97 -5.50
C LEU A 157 -12.36 -8.61 -6.85
N PRO A 158 -12.51 -9.95 -7.00
CA PRO A 158 -12.53 -10.58 -8.31
C PRO A 158 -13.55 -9.90 -9.23
N ALA A 159 -13.18 -9.74 -10.50
CA ALA A 159 -14.03 -9.10 -11.51
C ALA A 159 -15.46 -9.65 -11.55
N GLY A 160 -16.43 -8.75 -11.71
CA GLY A 160 -17.87 -9.05 -11.81
C GLY A 160 -18.62 -9.13 -10.48
N ARG A 161 -17.96 -8.94 -9.34
CA ARG A 161 -18.54 -9.03 -7.99
C ARG A 161 -19.09 -7.70 -7.44
N GLY A 162 -18.53 -6.57 -7.86
CA GLY A 162 -18.84 -5.22 -7.38
C GLY A 162 -20.09 -4.58 -7.99
N SER A 163 -20.78 -5.22 -8.95
CA SER A 163 -22.00 -4.63 -9.50
C SER A 163 -23.14 -4.58 -8.44
N ARG A 164 -23.74 -3.40 -8.22
CA ARG A 164 -24.92 -3.18 -7.35
C ARG A 164 -24.84 -3.77 -5.94
N THR A 165 -23.83 -3.38 -5.16
CA THR A 165 -23.71 -3.77 -3.75
C THR A 165 -24.07 -2.61 -2.82
N ARG A 166 -24.73 -2.92 -1.70
CA ARG A 166 -24.90 -2.02 -0.56
C ARG A 166 -23.91 -2.50 0.48
N VAL A 167 -22.68 -1.96 0.48
CA VAL A 167 -21.65 -2.37 1.43
C VAL A 167 -22.08 -1.88 2.81
N LYS A 168 -22.41 -2.80 3.71
CA LYS A 168 -22.53 -2.49 5.14
C LYS A 168 -21.20 -2.87 5.79
N THR A 169 -20.45 -1.87 6.22
CA THR A 169 -19.40 -2.04 7.22
C THR A 169 -20.09 -2.27 8.57
N GLY A 170 -19.78 -3.41 9.19
CA GLY A 170 -20.28 -3.78 10.53
C GLY A 170 -19.52 -3.08 11.64
#